data_AF-A0A0C9T0R0-F1
#
_entry.id   AF-A0A0C9T0R0-F1
#
_cell.length_a   1.000
_cell.length_b   1.000
_cell.length_c   1.000
_cell.angle_alpha   90.00
_cell.angle_beta   90.00
_cell.angle_gamma   90.00
#
_symmetry.space_group_name_H-M   'P 1'
#
loop_
_entity.id
_entity.type
_entity.pdbx_description
1 polymer ?
#
loop_
_entity_poly.entity_id
_entity_poly.type
_entity_poly.pdbx_seq_one_letter_code
_entity_poly.pdbx_strand_id
1 'polypeptide(L)'
;MAWAMYVQSSSDIILFGAGFYSFFQNYDQTCLATNTCQTQIFNMEPDSASSVTVYSLSSVGASYQLSVGLVGVVKEGDNPDGFQETVTAWSM
;
A
#
# COMPACT_ATOMS: atom_id res chain seq x y z
N MET A 1 -10.00 8.28 4.11
CA MET A 1 -9.68 6.84 4.10
C MET A 1 -8.63 6.55 5.16
N ALA A 2 -8.58 5.32 5.67
CA ALA A 2 -7.64 4.91 6.72
C ALA A 2 -6.39 4.28 6.11
N TRP A 3 -5.25 4.40 6.78
CA TRP A 3 -4.08 3.58 6.47
C TRP A 3 -4.37 2.13 6.83
N ALA A 4 -4.04 1.19 5.94
CA ALA A 4 -4.02 -0.22 6.31
C ALA A 4 -2.82 -0.51 7.22
N MET A 5 -1.69 0.16 6.95
CA MET A 5 -0.51 0.17 7.81
C MET A 5 0.16 1.54 7.74
N TYR A 6 0.62 2.02 8.89
CA TYR A 6 1.40 3.26 9.02
C TYR A 6 2.55 3.00 9.99
N VAL A 7 3.79 3.17 9.53
CA VAL A 7 4.99 2.91 10.34
C VAL A 7 5.73 4.22 10.57
N GLN A 8 6.07 4.47 11.84
CA GLN A 8 6.82 5.63 12.27
C GLN A 8 7.75 5.23 13.41
N SER A 9 8.99 5.72 13.38
CA SER A 9 10.00 5.53 14.42
C SER A 9 10.09 4.09 14.94
N SER A 10 10.08 3.12 14.02
CA SER A 10 10.06 1.68 14.33
C SER A 10 10.98 0.88 13.40
N SER A 11 11.90 0.09 13.96
CA SER A 11 12.88 -0.69 13.19
C SER A 11 12.59 -2.19 13.19
N ASP A 12 13.28 -2.91 12.30
CA ASP A 12 13.35 -4.37 12.24
C ASP A 12 11.98 -5.05 12.01
N ILE A 13 11.10 -4.37 11.29
CA ILE A 13 9.79 -4.91 10.91
C ILE A 13 9.93 -5.73 9.64
N ILE A 14 9.46 -6.98 9.68
CA ILE A 14 9.30 -7.82 8.49
C ILE A 14 7.80 -8.03 8.27
N LEU A 15 7.30 -7.53 7.13
CA LEU A 15 5.95 -7.80 6.65
C LEU A 15 6.03 -8.90 5.60
N PHE A 16 5.64 -10.12 5.96
CA PHE A 16 5.71 -11.29 5.08
C PHE A 16 4.30 -11.76 4.68
N GLY A 17 3.79 -11.24 3.58
CA GLY A 17 2.43 -11.42 3.12
C GLY A 17 1.49 -10.39 3.73
N ALA A 18 0.85 -9.57 2.89
CA ALA A 18 -0.15 -8.60 3.30
C ALA A 18 -1.22 -8.43 2.23
N GLY A 19 -2.47 -8.20 2.66
CA GLY A 19 -3.59 -7.87 1.78
C GLY A 19 -4.29 -6.61 2.27
N PHE A 20 -4.08 -5.49 1.59
CA PHE A 20 -4.61 -4.19 1.97
C PHE A 20 -5.63 -3.70 0.94
N TYR A 21 -6.91 -3.66 1.32
CA TYR A 21 -7.99 -3.45 0.36
C TYR A 21 -8.84 -2.23 0.68
N SER A 22 -9.26 -1.52 -0.37
CA SER A 22 -10.21 -0.42 -0.28
C SER A 22 -11.25 -0.57 -1.38
N PHE A 23 -12.45 -1.04 -1.03
CA PHE A 23 -13.47 -1.43 -2.00
C PHE A 23 -14.51 -0.37 -2.31
N PHE A 24 -14.63 0.66 -1.48
CA PHE A 24 -15.77 1.55 -1.51
C PHE A 24 -15.36 3.01 -1.36
N GLN A 25 -16.11 3.87 -2.01
CA GLN A 25 -16.24 5.28 -1.67
C GLN A 25 -17.70 5.58 -1.39
N ASN A 26 -18.04 5.90 -0.13
CA ASN A 26 -19.41 6.18 0.28
C ASN A 26 -20.40 5.06 -0.16
N TYR A 27 -20.05 3.80 0.10
CA TYR A 27 -20.78 2.59 -0.29
C TYR A 27 -20.90 2.31 -1.79
N ASP A 28 -20.32 3.15 -2.66
CA ASP A 28 -20.24 2.92 -4.10
C ASP A 28 -18.92 2.23 -4.50
N GLN A 29 -18.95 1.40 -5.56
CA GLN A 29 -17.83 0.59 -6.04
C GLN A 29 -17.27 1.01 -7.41
N THR A 30 -17.77 2.10 -8.02
CA THR A 30 -17.31 2.56 -9.35
C THR A 30 -15.82 2.86 -9.37
N CYS A 31 -15.24 3.23 -8.22
CA CYS A 31 -13.80 3.47 -8.04
C CYS A 31 -12.92 2.23 -8.28
N LEU A 32 -13.46 1.01 -8.20
CA LEU A 32 -12.71 -0.22 -8.45
C LEU A 32 -12.31 -0.38 -9.92
N ALA A 33 -13.07 0.21 -10.85
CA ALA A 33 -12.74 0.12 -12.28
C ALA A 33 -11.43 0.84 -12.64
N THR A 34 -10.95 1.73 -11.76
CA THR A 34 -9.76 2.56 -11.99
C THR A 34 -8.77 2.52 -10.82
N ASN A 35 -8.93 1.62 -9.86
CA ASN A 35 -8.08 1.53 -8.66
C ASN A 35 -7.90 2.86 -7.91
N THR A 36 -9.00 3.62 -7.76
CA THR A 36 -9.00 4.97 -7.16
C THR A 36 -9.91 5.09 -5.95
N CYS A 37 -10.30 3.96 -5.33
CA CYS A 37 -11.11 3.98 -4.11
C CYS A 37 -10.36 4.68 -2.95
N GLN A 38 -9.04 4.58 -2.93
CA GLN A 38 -8.17 5.27 -1.99
C GLN A 38 -6.87 5.69 -2.67
N THR A 39 -6.33 6.86 -2.35
CA THR A 39 -5.09 7.33 -3.00
C THR A 39 -3.86 6.53 -2.55
N GLN A 40 -3.68 6.30 -1.26
CA GLN A 40 -2.50 5.64 -0.67
C GLN A 40 -2.96 4.73 0.47
N ILE A 41 -2.37 3.54 0.64
CA ILE A 41 -2.88 2.53 1.60
C ILE A 41 -1.86 2.04 2.65
N PHE A 42 -0.57 2.09 2.35
CA PHE A 42 0.52 1.79 3.27
C PHE A 42 1.54 2.92 3.23
N ASN A 43 1.91 3.46 4.40
CA ASN A 43 2.92 4.51 4.54
C ASN A 43 4.02 4.15 5.54
N MET A 44 5.24 4.53 5.23
CA MET A 44 6.39 4.52 6.14
C MET A 44 7.01 5.92 6.19
N GLU A 45 7.31 6.42 7.39
CA GLU A 45 8.01 7.69 7.54
C GLU A 45 9.51 7.54 7.24
N PRO A 46 10.14 8.46 6.49
CA PRO A 46 11.56 8.42 6.11
C PRO A 46 12.50 8.82 7.26
N ASP A 47 12.13 8.53 8.51
CA ASP A 47 12.97 8.79 9.65
C ASP A 47 14.08 7.72 9.78
N SER A 48 15.22 8.07 10.39
CA SER A 48 16.37 7.16 10.51
C SER A 48 16.11 5.95 11.42
N ALA A 49 14.98 5.92 12.12
CA ALA A 49 14.59 4.83 13.00
C ALA A 49 13.66 3.83 12.30
N SER A 50 13.10 4.18 11.14
CA SER A 50 12.12 3.36 10.44
C SER A 50 12.80 2.43 9.44
N SER A 51 12.70 1.12 9.67
CA SER A 51 13.13 0.09 8.71
C SER A 51 12.08 -1.00 8.59
N VAL A 52 11.69 -1.28 7.34
CA VAL A 52 10.68 -2.29 7.02
C VAL A 52 11.11 -3.05 5.79
N THR A 53 11.12 -4.38 5.90
CA THR A 53 11.21 -5.26 4.74
C THR A 53 9.84 -5.87 4.46
N VAL A 54 9.40 -5.76 3.22
CA VAL A 54 8.07 -6.17 2.77
C VAL A 54 8.23 -7.27 1.74
N TYR A 55 7.45 -8.33 1.88
CA TYR A 55 7.33 -9.40 0.90
C TYR A 55 5.86 -9.67 0.62
N SER A 56 5.51 -9.86 -0.65
CA SER A 56 4.16 -10.21 -1.12
C SER A 56 3.07 -9.29 -0.56
N LEU A 57 3.22 -7.98 -0.80
CA LEU A 57 2.19 -7.00 -0.49
C LEU A 57 1.18 -6.93 -1.62
N SER A 58 -0.05 -7.35 -1.35
CA SER A 58 -1.18 -7.21 -2.26
C SER A 58 -2.07 -6.03 -1.87
N SER A 59 -2.56 -5.30 -2.86
CA SER A 59 -3.55 -4.23 -2.69
C SER A 59 -4.73 -4.37 -3.63
N VAL A 60 -5.85 -3.73 -3.30
CA VAL A 60 -6.98 -3.55 -4.22
C VAL A 60 -7.56 -2.15 -4.03
N GLY A 61 -7.83 -1.45 -5.13
CA GLY A 61 -8.54 -0.17 -5.10
C GLY A 61 -7.71 1.00 -4.59
N ALA A 62 -6.40 0.84 -4.44
CA ALA A 62 -5.48 1.87 -3.98
C ALA A 62 -4.60 2.36 -5.14
N SER A 63 -4.54 3.67 -5.40
CA SER A 63 -3.72 4.19 -6.51
C SER A 63 -2.21 4.03 -6.27
N TYR A 64 -1.79 4.07 -5.00
CA TYR A 64 -0.44 3.76 -4.57
C TYR A 64 -0.46 2.68 -3.49
N GLN A 65 0.18 1.56 -3.81
CA GLN A 65 0.33 0.39 -2.93
C GLN A 65 1.19 0.71 -1.71
N LEU A 66 2.23 1.53 -1.90
CA LEU A 66 3.21 1.87 -0.87
C LEU A 66 3.67 3.31 -1.04
N SER A 67 3.78 4.00 0.09
CA SER A 67 4.16 5.40 0.18
C SER A 67 5.29 5.58 1.19
N VAL A 68 6.17 6.55 0.94
CA VAL A 68 7.24 6.94 1.85
C VAL A 68 7.09 8.42 2.14
N GLY A 69 6.95 8.78 3.41
CA GLY A 69 6.75 10.16 3.83
C GLY A 69 5.52 10.80 3.19
N LEU A 70 4.40 10.07 3.14
CA LEU A 70 3.12 10.48 2.56
C LEU A 70 3.16 10.74 1.03
N VAL A 71 4.24 10.34 0.37
CA VAL A 71 4.41 10.41 -1.08
C VAL A 71 4.27 9.00 -1.64
N GLY A 72 3.34 8.80 -2.57
CA GLY A 72 3.15 7.52 -3.25
C GLY A 72 4.40 7.15 -4.07
N VAL A 73 4.98 5.99 -3.76
CA VAL A 73 6.23 5.50 -4.39
C VAL A 73 5.95 4.33 -5.32
N VAL A 74 5.06 3.42 -4.93
CA VAL A 74 4.71 2.25 -5.74
C VAL A 74 3.30 2.41 -6.27
N LYS A 75 3.17 2.67 -7.57
CA LYS A 75 1.88 2.83 -8.25
C LYS A 75 1.24 1.46 -8.51
N GLU A 76 -0.08 1.40 -8.43
CA GLU A 76 -0.84 0.16 -8.70
C GLU A 76 -0.62 -0.37 -10.12
N GLY A 77 -0.65 0.51 -11.12
CA GLY A 77 -0.55 0.12 -12.53
C GLY A 77 0.77 -0.51 -12.95
N ASP A 78 1.79 -0.47 -12.10
CA ASP A 78 3.08 -1.14 -12.34
C ASP A 78 3.07 -2.61 -11.87
N ASN A 79 2.05 -3.04 -11.10
CA ASN A 79 2.04 -4.35 -10.43
C ASN A 79 0.70 -5.13 -10.55
N PRO A 80 -0.04 -5.10 -11.68
CA PRO A 80 -1.30 -5.84 -11.78
C PRO A 80 -1.08 -7.36 -11.65
N ASP A 81 -1.88 -8.01 -10.79
CA ASP A 81 -1.84 -9.46 -10.53
C ASP A 81 -3.26 -10.03 -10.35
N GLY A 82 -4.03 -10.03 -11.45
CA GLY A 82 -5.41 -10.50 -11.45
C GLY A 82 -6.39 -9.45 -10.93
N PHE A 83 -7.09 -9.74 -9.83
CA PHE A 83 -8.02 -8.78 -9.20
C PHE A 83 -7.30 -7.76 -8.31
N GLN A 84 -6.09 -8.08 -7.87
CA GLN A 84 -5.27 -7.27 -6.99
C GLN A 84 -4.03 -6.77 -7.73
N GLU A 85 -3.30 -5.90 -7.07
CA GLU A 85 -1.94 -5.53 -7.44
C GLU A 85 -0.97 -6.08 -6.40
N THR A 86 0.21 -6.53 -6.82
CA THR A 86 1.15 -7.21 -5.92
C THR A 86 2.60 -6.75 -6.07
N VAL A 87 3.15 -6.18 -4.99
CA VAL A 87 4.58 -5.94 -4.80
C VAL A 87 5.23 -7.19 -4.22
N THR A 88 6.09 -7.85 -5.00
CA THR A 88 6.77 -9.08 -4.54
C THR A 88 7.72 -8.82 -3.37
N ALA A 89 8.51 -7.75 -3.44
CA ALA A 89 9.43 -7.37 -2.39
C ALA A 89 9.72 -5.87 -2.39
N TRP A 90 9.93 -5.30 -1.22
CA TRP A 90 10.38 -3.92 -1.04
C TRP A 90 11.20 -3.80 0.26
N SER A 91 12.19 -2.92 0.26
CA SER A 91 13.03 -2.66 1.43
C SER A 91 13.42 -1.19 1.53
N MET A 92 13.47 -0.70 2.76
CA MET A 92 13.91 0.62 3.17
C MET A 92 14.77 0.53 4.42
#